data_AF-A0A7C5GF80-F1
#
_entry.id   AF-A0A7C5GF80-F1
#
_cell.length_a   1.000
_cell.length_b   1.000
_cell.length_c   1.000
_cell.angle_alpha   90.00
_cell.angle_beta   90.00
_cell.angle_gamma   90.00
#
_symmetry.space_group_name_H-M   'P 1'
#
loop_
_entity.id
_entity.type
_entity.pdbx_description
1 polymer ?
#
loop_
_entity_poly.entity_id
_entity_poly.type
_entity_poly.pdbx_seq_one_letter_code
_entity_poly.pdbx_strand_id
1 'polypeptide(L)'
;EKEIEVDNIINNTNPLWKQPANKLKDEDYINFYNELYPYSAPPMFWIHLNIDHPFKLTGILYFPKLNNSFEVQKNKIQLYSNQVYVTDEVKDIIPEFLQLLHGVIDSPDIPLNVSRSYLQGDANVQTISKYISRKVADKLKRLFKKDRESYQEKWHDLSVFVKYGMISDEKFYAKAVDFALLKNTNGAFFTIQEYTDKVRETQTNKFDTTFIL
;
A
#
# COMPACT_ATOMS: atom_id res chain seq x y z
N GLU A 1 -44.85 9.85 27.27
CA GLU A 1 -43.43 10.07 26.94
C GLU A 1 -43.31 11.20 25.93
N LYS A 2 -42.23 12.00 25.97
CA LYS A 2 -41.91 12.91 24.87
C LYS A 2 -41.05 12.13 23.88
N GLU A 3 -41.57 11.91 22.68
CA GLU A 3 -40.75 11.41 21.56
C GLU A 3 -39.69 12.49 21.25
N ILE A 4 -38.43 12.11 21.42
CA ILE A 4 -37.30 12.95 21.04
C ILE A 4 -37.03 12.61 19.57
N GLU A 5 -37.39 13.51 18.67
CA GLU A 5 -36.97 13.43 17.27
C GLU A 5 -35.44 13.61 17.25
N VAL A 6 -34.73 12.56 16.85
CA VAL A 6 -33.28 12.59 16.64
C VAL A 6 -33.06 12.73 15.14
N ASP A 7 -32.30 13.75 14.73
CA ASP A 7 -31.94 13.95 13.33
C ASP A 7 -31.29 12.68 12.74
N ASN A 8 -31.77 12.24 11.58
CA ASN A 8 -31.18 11.14 10.86
C ASN A 8 -29.88 11.60 10.17
N ILE A 9 -28.78 11.62 10.93
CA ILE A 9 -27.46 12.01 10.43
C ILE A 9 -26.92 10.88 9.54
N ILE A 10 -26.99 11.07 8.23
CA ILE A 10 -26.50 10.11 7.22
C ILE A 10 -24.96 10.11 7.16
N ASN A 11 -24.31 11.25 7.43
CA ASN A 11 -22.87 11.38 7.28
C ASN A 11 -22.11 10.89 8.52
N ASN A 12 -21.19 9.94 8.32
CA ASN A 12 -20.24 9.56 9.36
C ASN A 12 -19.27 10.72 9.65
N THR A 13 -19.39 11.32 10.83
CA THR A 13 -18.55 12.44 11.28
C THR A 13 -17.18 12.01 11.81
N ASN A 14 -16.96 10.70 12.01
CA ASN A 14 -15.75 10.13 12.59
C ASN A 14 -15.16 9.05 11.67
N PRO A 15 -14.58 9.44 10.52
CA PRO A 15 -14.03 8.49 9.56
C PRO A 15 -12.92 7.64 10.16
N LEU A 16 -12.86 6.36 9.76
CA LEU A 16 -11.92 5.37 10.32
C LEU A 16 -10.45 5.84 10.21
N TRP A 17 -10.06 6.44 9.09
CA TRP A 17 -8.70 6.89 8.81
C TRP A 17 -8.26 8.10 9.66
N LYS A 18 -9.15 8.73 10.42
CA LYS A 18 -8.78 9.77 11.41
C LYS A 18 -8.66 9.24 12.83
N GLN A 19 -9.13 8.03 13.09
CA GLN A 19 -9.04 7.43 14.41
C GLN A 19 -7.62 6.89 14.65
N PRO A 20 -7.09 6.99 15.88
CA PRO A 20 -5.74 6.52 16.15
C PRO A 20 -5.69 4.99 16.04
N ALA A 21 -4.71 4.47 15.31
CA ALA A 21 -4.59 3.05 14.98
C ALA A 21 -4.54 2.11 16.20
N ASN A 22 -4.20 2.61 17.40
CA ASN A 22 -4.18 1.84 18.65
C ASN A 22 -5.56 1.58 19.26
N LYS A 23 -6.59 2.31 18.82
CA LYS A 23 -7.98 2.13 19.26
C LYS A 23 -8.80 1.27 18.30
N LEU A 24 -8.24 0.96 17.13
CA LEU A 24 -8.92 0.22 16.07
C LEU A 24 -8.57 -1.27 16.15
N LYS A 25 -9.57 -2.11 15.90
CA LYS A 25 -9.42 -3.55 15.75
C LYS A 25 -9.34 -3.91 14.27
N ASP A 26 -8.83 -5.11 13.99
CA ASP A 26 -8.76 -5.66 12.63
C ASP A 26 -10.15 -5.72 11.96
N GLU A 27 -11.19 -6.02 12.75
CA GLU A 27 -12.60 -6.01 12.32
C GLU A 27 -13.04 -4.65 11.77
N ASP A 28 -12.62 -3.54 12.40
CA ASP A 28 -12.98 -2.19 11.96
C ASP A 28 -12.42 -1.90 10.56
N TYR A 29 -11.19 -2.34 10.29
CA TYR A 29 -10.57 -2.19 8.97
C TYR A 29 -11.27 -3.05 7.91
N ILE A 30 -11.69 -4.26 8.25
CA ILE A 30 -12.39 -5.15 7.32
C ILE A 30 -13.79 -4.60 7.01
N ASN A 31 -14.51 -4.14 8.03
CA ASN A 31 -15.84 -3.53 7.87
C ASN A 31 -15.77 -2.28 6.99
N PHE A 32 -14.80 -1.40 7.25
CA PHE A 32 -14.60 -0.21 6.43
C PHE A 32 -14.22 -0.55 4.98
N TYR A 33 -13.42 -1.59 4.77
CA TYR A 33 -13.12 -2.05 3.41
C TYR A 33 -14.37 -2.55 2.67
N ASN A 34 -15.24 -3.30 3.34
CA ASN A 34 -16.49 -3.80 2.75
C ASN A 34 -17.49 -2.68 2.47
N GLU A 35 -17.50 -1.62 3.28
CA GLU A 35 -18.30 -0.42 3.05
C GLU A 35 -17.85 0.32 1.78
N LEU A 36 -16.54 0.50 1.61
CA LEU A 36 -15.98 1.17 0.43
C LEU A 36 -16.05 0.32 -0.85
N TYR A 37 -15.85 -0.99 -0.73
CA TYR A 37 -15.82 -1.92 -1.87
C TYR A 37 -16.75 -3.11 -1.64
N PRO A 38 -18.08 -2.91 -1.76
CA PRO A 38 -19.05 -3.99 -1.63
C PRO A 38 -18.72 -5.15 -2.57
N TYR A 39 -18.96 -6.38 -2.11
CA TYR A 39 -18.73 -7.63 -2.86
C TYR A 39 -17.26 -7.94 -3.21
N SER A 40 -16.30 -7.17 -2.71
CA SER A 40 -14.88 -7.49 -2.87
C SER A 40 -14.44 -8.58 -1.90
N ALA A 41 -13.47 -9.41 -2.33
CA ALA A 41 -12.81 -10.33 -1.41
C ALA A 41 -12.11 -9.55 -0.28
N PRO A 42 -12.05 -10.09 0.95
CA PRO A 42 -11.34 -9.46 2.05
C PRO A 42 -9.89 -9.11 1.69
N PRO A 43 -9.37 -7.95 2.14
CA PRO A 43 -8.02 -7.52 1.82
C PRO A 43 -7.01 -8.43 2.52
N MET A 44 -5.83 -8.62 1.91
CA MET A 44 -4.77 -9.45 2.48
C MET A 44 -4.15 -8.83 3.74
N PHE A 45 -4.03 -7.50 3.72
CA PHE A 45 -3.59 -6.63 4.82
C PHE A 45 -3.86 -5.16 4.45
N TRP A 46 -3.67 -4.28 5.43
CA TRP A 46 -3.81 -2.84 5.26
C TRP A 46 -2.66 -2.08 5.91
N ILE A 47 -2.51 -0.83 5.50
CA ILE A 47 -1.53 0.12 6.00
C ILE A 47 -2.30 1.37 6.40
N HIS A 48 -2.41 1.59 7.71
CA HIS A 48 -2.89 2.85 8.25
C HIS A 48 -1.74 3.86 8.22
N LEU A 49 -1.88 4.86 7.35
CA LEU A 49 -0.99 6.01 7.24
C LEU A 49 -1.45 7.09 8.23
N ASN A 50 -0.54 7.52 9.09
CA ASN A 50 -0.71 8.72 9.90
C ASN A 50 0.63 9.46 9.92
N ILE A 51 0.67 10.59 9.22
CA ILE A 51 1.86 11.42 9.05
C ILE A 51 1.45 12.84 9.44
N ASP A 52 2.17 13.44 10.40
CA ASP A 52 1.93 14.81 10.86
C ASP A 52 3.03 15.80 10.40
N HIS A 53 4.19 15.30 9.95
CA HIS A 53 5.32 16.12 9.50
C HIS A 53 6.15 15.41 8.41
N PRO A 54 6.65 16.09 7.35
CA PRO A 54 6.56 17.54 7.08
C PRO A 54 5.21 18.03 6.53
N PHE A 55 4.30 17.11 6.21
CA PHE A 55 2.93 17.39 5.79
C PHE A 55 1.98 16.49 6.58
N LYS A 56 0.70 16.85 6.61
CA LYS A 56 -0.35 16.08 7.24
C LYS A 56 -1.00 15.16 6.22
N LEU A 57 -0.92 13.86 6.47
CA LEU A 57 -1.56 12.84 5.66
C LEU A 57 -2.04 11.71 6.56
N THR A 58 -3.34 11.49 6.52
CA THR A 58 -3.95 10.29 7.10
C THR A 58 -4.57 9.46 5.99
N GLY A 59 -4.73 8.16 6.21
CA GLY A 59 -5.29 7.31 5.18
C GLY A 59 -5.16 5.84 5.51
N ILE A 60 -5.89 5.02 4.78
CA ILE A 60 -5.79 3.57 4.89
C ILE A 60 -5.67 3.02 3.49
N LEU A 61 -4.56 2.32 3.24
CA LEU A 61 -4.33 1.60 2.00
C LEU A 61 -4.53 0.10 2.24
N TYR A 62 -5.31 -0.53 1.39
CA TYR A 62 -5.66 -1.94 1.41
C TYR A 62 -5.00 -2.67 0.25
N PHE A 63 -4.50 -3.87 0.52
CA PHE A 63 -3.95 -4.77 -0.48
C PHE A 63 -5.04 -5.77 -0.88
N PRO A 64 -5.74 -5.55 -2.01
CA PRO A 64 -6.75 -6.48 -2.46
C PRO A 64 -6.10 -7.80 -2.89
N LYS A 65 -6.82 -8.91 -2.76
CA LYS A 65 -6.44 -10.14 -3.45
C LYS A 65 -6.58 -9.92 -4.95
N LEU A 66 -5.57 -10.32 -5.72
CA LEU A 66 -5.63 -10.17 -7.17
C LEU A 66 -6.44 -11.34 -7.71
N ASN A 67 -7.59 -11.03 -8.31
CA ASN A 67 -8.32 -12.03 -9.08
C ASN A 67 -7.67 -12.10 -10.48
N ASN A 68 -7.60 -13.28 -11.09
CA ASN A 68 -7.07 -13.50 -12.46
C ASN A 68 -7.85 -12.78 -13.58
N SER A 69 -8.75 -11.85 -13.24
CA SER A 69 -9.50 -11.02 -14.17
C SER A 69 -8.55 -9.99 -14.80
N PHE A 70 -8.45 -10.02 -16.12
CA PHE A 70 -7.59 -9.13 -16.93
C PHE A 70 -7.91 -7.63 -16.78
N GLU A 71 -9.05 -7.26 -16.18
CA GLU A 71 -9.39 -5.88 -15.86
C GLU A 71 -8.81 -5.47 -14.50
N VAL A 72 -7.55 -5.09 -14.52
CA VAL A 72 -6.94 -4.34 -13.43
C VAL A 72 -7.54 -2.94 -13.43
N GLN A 73 -8.66 -2.76 -12.74
CA GLN A 73 -9.28 -1.44 -12.54
C GLN A 73 -8.33 -0.56 -11.71
N LYS A 74 -7.60 0.33 -12.40
CA LYS A 74 -6.74 1.35 -11.78
C LYS A 74 -7.61 2.43 -11.10
N ASN A 75 -7.02 3.16 -10.15
CA ASN A 75 -7.62 4.32 -9.47
C ASN A 75 -8.74 4.01 -8.47
N LYS A 76 -8.54 3.01 -7.61
CA LYS A 76 -9.50 2.73 -6.53
C LYS A 76 -9.22 3.51 -5.25
N ILE A 77 -8.19 4.34 -5.20
CA ILE A 77 -7.86 5.14 -4.02
C ILE A 77 -8.58 6.48 -4.07
N GLN A 78 -9.41 6.76 -3.07
CA GLN A 78 -10.14 8.02 -2.97
C GLN A 78 -9.31 9.07 -2.22
N LEU A 79 -9.17 10.25 -2.81
CA LEU A 79 -8.56 11.42 -2.20
C LEU A 79 -9.62 12.28 -1.53
N TYR A 80 -9.32 12.63 -0.29
CA TYR A 80 -10.07 13.55 0.54
C TYR A 80 -9.17 14.73 0.94
N SER A 81 -9.78 15.89 1.16
CA SER A 81 -9.15 17.03 1.81
C SER A 81 -10.10 17.51 2.89
N ASN A 82 -9.66 17.49 4.15
CA ASN A 82 -10.49 17.83 5.30
C ASN A 82 -11.80 17.00 5.36
N GLN A 83 -11.72 15.70 5.07
CA GLN A 83 -12.88 14.77 5.02
C GLN A 83 -13.89 15.05 3.90
N VAL A 84 -13.60 15.99 3.01
CA VAL A 84 -14.40 16.24 1.81
C VAL A 84 -13.78 15.48 0.66
N TYR A 85 -14.59 14.68 -0.03
CA TYR A 85 -14.15 13.93 -1.21
C TYR A 85 -13.70 14.90 -2.32
N VAL A 86 -12.54 14.62 -2.91
CA VAL A 86 -11.95 15.42 -4.00
C VAL A 86 -12.01 14.65 -5.32
N THR A 87 -11.33 13.50 -5.40
CA THR A 87 -11.24 12.68 -6.61
C THR A 87 -10.69 11.28 -6.30
N ASP A 88 -10.93 10.32 -7.16
CA ASP A 88 -10.32 8.99 -7.19
C ASP A 88 -9.09 8.91 -8.13
N GLU A 89 -8.85 9.92 -8.96
CA GLU A 89 -7.72 9.96 -9.89
C GLU A 89 -6.46 10.53 -9.23
N VAL A 90 -5.75 9.68 -8.50
CA VAL A 90 -4.60 10.04 -7.66
C VAL A 90 -3.23 9.76 -8.27
N LYS A 91 -3.13 9.76 -9.61
CA LYS A 91 -1.93 9.27 -10.34
C LYS A 91 -0.62 9.95 -9.95
N ASP A 92 -0.68 11.22 -9.57
CA ASP A 92 0.50 12.01 -9.20
C ASP A 92 0.82 11.93 -7.69
N ILE A 93 -0.17 11.60 -6.86
CA ILE A 93 -0.04 11.53 -5.40
C ILE A 93 0.43 10.14 -4.97
N ILE A 94 0.04 9.10 -5.71
CA ILE A 94 0.38 7.71 -5.41
C ILE A 94 1.31 7.16 -6.49
N PRO A 95 2.45 6.54 -6.08
CA PRO A 95 3.34 5.86 -7.01
C PRO A 95 2.57 4.86 -7.88
N GLU A 96 2.92 4.76 -9.17
CA GLU A 96 2.17 3.97 -10.14
C GLU A 96 1.93 2.52 -9.70
N PHE A 97 2.96 1.89 -9.12
CA PHE A 97 2.88 0.51 -8.63
C PHE A 97 1.92 0.31 -7.45
N LEU A 98 1.54 1.39 -6.76
CA LEU A 98 0.57 1.40 -5.66
C LEU A 98 -0.83 1.81 -6.12
N GLN A 99 -1.04 2.25 -7.37
CA GLN A 99 -2.37 2.62 -7.89
C GLN A 99 -3.33 1.43 -8.00
N LEU A 100 -2.81 0.22 -7.88
CA LEU A 100 -3.55 -1.04 -7.85
C LEU A 100 -4.13 -1.34 -6.46
N LEU A 101 -3.73 -0.57 -5.44
CA LEU A 101 -4.27 -0.70 -4.10
C LEU A 101 -5.67 -0.05 -4.03
N HIS A 102 -6.39 -0.46 -3.00
CA HIS A 102 -7.65 0.14 -2.63
C HIS A 102 -7.42 1.05 -1.41
N GLY A 103 -8.28 2.03 -1.17
CA GLY A 103 -8.27 2.78 0.07
C GLY A 103 -8.65 4.23 -0.05
N VAL A 104 -8.29 4.97 0.99
CA VAL A 104 -8.60 6.38 1.15
C VAL A 104 -7.38 7.13 1.67
N ILE A 105 -7.19 8.35 1.21
CA ILE A 105 -6.14 9.25 1.67
C ILE A 105 -6.77 10.61 1.92
N ASP A 106 -6.50 11.20 3.08
CA ASP A 106 -6.94 12.53 3.49
C ASP A 106 -5.72 13.38 3.79
N SER A 107 -5.55 14.45 3.03
CA SER A 107 -4.48 15.43 3.27
C SER A 107 -5.05 16.84 3.19
N PRO A 108 -5.05 17.61 4.29
CA PRO A 108 -5.48 19.00 4.29
C PRO A 108 -4.50 19.91 3.55
N ASP A 109 -3.27 19.45 3.31
CA ASP A 109 -2.26 20.17 2.53
C ASP A 109 -2.56 20.17 1.02
N ILE A 110 -3.49 19.30 0.57
CA ILE A 110 -3.96 19.30 -0.82
C ILE A 110 -5.23 20.17 -0.90
N PRO A 111 -5.22 21.27 -1.68
CA PRO A 111 -6.38 22.14 -1.82
C PRO A 111 -7.61 21.41 -2.40
N LEU A 112 -8.81 21.87 -2.07
CA LEU A 112 -10.06 21.32 -2.63
C LEU A 112 -10.25 21.64 -4.11
N ASN A 113 -9.76 22.80 -4.54
CA ASN A 113 -9.89 23.33 -5.90
C ASN A 113 -8.73 22.92 -6.82
N VAL A 114 -8.15 21.74 -6.60
CA VAL A 114 -7.03 21.25 -7.41
C VAL A 114 -7.52 20.78 -8.77
N SER A 115 -6.96 21.37 -9.83
CA SER A 115 -7.06 20.82 -11.17
C SER A 115 -6.02 19.72 -11.35
N ARG A 116 -6.24 18.82 -12.32
CA ARG A 116 -5.28 17.74 -12.63
C ARG A 116 -3.90 18.28 -12.99
N SER A 117 -3.83 19.41 -13.70
CA SER A 117 -2.56 20.06 -14.05
C SER A 117 -1.82 20.62 -12.83
N TYR A 118 -2.55 21.04 -11.79
CA TYR A 118 -1.94 21.51 -10.55
C TYR A 118 -1.21 20.39 -9.82
N LEU A 119 -1.82 19.20 -9.69
CA LEU A 119 -1.23 18.07 -8.96
C LEU A 119 0.06 17.55 -9.62
N GLN A 120 0.17 17.60 -10.94
CA GLN A 120 1.34 17.14 -11.68
C GLN A 120 2.61 17.98 -11.43
N GLY A 121 2.44 19.27 -11.10
CA GLY A 121 3.55 20.21 -10.91
C GLY A 121 3.93 20.49 -9.46
N ASP A 122 3.14 20.03 -8.49
CA ASP A 122 3.33 20.38 -7.08
C ASP A 122 4.44 19.54 -6.43
N ALA A 123 5.48 20.21 -5.93
CA ALA A 123 6.60 19.57 -5.23
C ALA A 123 6.17 18.84 -3.94
N ASN A 124 5.10 19.28 -3.30
CA ASN A 124 4.53 18.62 -2.13
C ASN A 124 3.93 17.27 -2.52
N VAL A 125 3.22 17.20 -3.64
CA VAL A 125 2.62 15.96 -4.17
C VAL A 125 3.70 14.91 -4.45
N GLN A 126 4.80 15.30 -5.10
CA GLN A 126 5.93 14.38 -5.33
C GLN A 126 6.58 13.92 -4.02
N THR A 127 6.64 14.79 -3.00
CA THR A 127 7.20 14.45 -1.69
C THR A 127 6.28 13.48 -0.96
N ILE A 128 4.97 13.69 -0.99
CA ILE A 128 3.94 12.79 -0.45
C ILE A 128 4.09 11.40 -1.08
N SER A 129 4.12 11.32 -2.41
CA SER A 129 4.26 10.08 -3.17
C SER A 129 5.49 9.26 -2.73
N LYS A 130 6.66 9.91 -2.62
CA LYS A 130 7.91 9.29 -2.13
C LYS A 130 7.79 8.80 -0.69
N TYR A 131 7.12 9.56 0.18
CA TYR A 131 6.92 9.17 1.57
C TYR A 131 6.00 7.96 1.70
N ILE A 132 4.93 7.88 0.90
CA ILE A 132 4.02 6.74 0.85
C ILE A 132 4.80 5.50 0.39
N SER A 133 5.53 5.58 -0.73
CA SER A 133 6.41 4.49 -1.23
C SER A 133 7.31 3.93 -0.12
N ARG A 134 7.99 4.83 0.60
CA ARG A 134 8.86 4.47 1.73
C ARG A 134 8.11 3.80 2.89
N LYS A 135 6.96 4.34 3.30
CA LYS A 135 6.15 3.79 4.41
C LYS A 135 5.61 2.41 4.07
N VAL A 136 5.19 2.20 2.83
CA VAL A 136 4.75 0.89 2.33
C VAL A 136 5.91 -0.10 2.39
N ALA A 137 7.09 0.25 1.86
CA ALA A 137 8.28 -0.60 1.92
C ALA A 137 8.66 -0.98 3.37
N ASP A 138 8.65 -0.01 4.29
CA ASP A 138 8.96 -0.25 5.70
C ASP A 138 7.94 -1.18 6.37
N LYS A 139 6.65 -1.06 6.01
CA LYS A 139 5.60 -1.93 6.55
C LYS A 139 5.71 -3.35 5.99
N LEU A 140 5.98 -3.53 4.70
CA LEU A 140 6.21 -4.83 4.09
C LEU A 140 7.42 -5.53 4.74
N LYS A 141 8.52 -4.80 4.93
CA LYS A 141 9.69 -5.30 5.66
C LYS A 141 9.34 -5.74 7.09
N ARG A 142 8.51 -4.98 7.80
CA ARG A 142 8.02 -5.36 9.15
C ARG A 142 7.15 -6.60 9.12
N LEU A 143 6.25 -6.73 8.15
CA LEU A 143 5.40 -7.92 7.98
C LEU A 143 6.26 -9.16 7.74
N PHE A 144 7.20 -9.08 6.80
CA PHE A 144 8.15 -10.15 6.52
C PHE A 144 8.95 -10.59 7.76
N LYS A 145 9.42 -9.63 8.58
CA LYS A 145 10.17 -9.92 9.81
C LYS A 145 9.30 -10.46 10.95
N LYS A 146 8.04 -10.05 11.03
CA LYS A 146 7.13 -10.43 12.11
C LYS A 146 6.62 -11.87 11.92
N ASP A 147 6.23 -12.20 10.69
CA ASP A 147 5.63 -13.48 10.35
C ASP A 147 5.98 -13.83 8.91
N ARG A 148 7.05 -14.61 8.75
CA ARG A 148 7.57 -15.00 7.45
C ARG A 148 6.66 -16.02 6.74
N GLU A 149 6.02 -16.92 7.49
CA GLU A 149 5.16 -17.96 6.92
C GLU A 149 3.90 -17.33 6.32
N SER A 150 3.18 -16.49 7.08
CA SER A 150 1.99 -15.79 6.55
C SER A 150 2.35 -14.86 5.38
N TYR A 151 3.55 -14.27 5.40
CA TYR A 151 4.04 -13.45 4.29
C TYR A 151 4.30 -14.28 3.02
N GLN A 152 4.83 -15.50 3.16
CA GLN A 152 5.06 -16.42 2.05
C GLN A 152 3.76 -16.91 1.41
N GLU A 153 2.74 -17.22 2.22
CA GLU A 153 1.41 -17.60 1.74
C GLU A 153 0.79 -16.52 0.86
N LYS A 154 0.95 -15.26 1.24
CA LYS A 154 0.44 -14.08 0.53
C LYS A 154 1.36 -13.60 -0.59
N TRP A 155 2.54 -14.22 -0.76
CA TRP A 155 3.56 -13.74 -1.69
C TRP A 155 3.11 -13.81 -3.15
N HIS A 156 2.23 -14.75 -3.51
CA HIS A 156 1.74 -14.88 -4.89
C HIS A 156 1.15 -13.56 -5.39
N ASP A 157 0.15 -13.04 -4.68
CA ASP A 157 -0.50 -11.77 -4.98
C ASP A 157 0.44 -10.57 -4.72
N LEU A 158 1.14 -10.59 -3.58
CA LEU A 158 2.00 -9.48 -3.17
C LEU A 158 3.19 -9.26 -4.12
N SER A 159 3.70 -10.33 -4.73
CA SER A 159 4.87 -10.28 -5.61
C SER A 159 4.65 -9.40 -6.83
N VAL A 160 3.41 -9.28 -7.32
CA VAL A 160 3.07 -8.39 -8.45
C VAL A 160 3.37 -6.94 -8.06
N PHE A 161 2.87 -6.50 -6.90
CA PHE A 161 3.09 -5.13 -6.40
C PHE A 161 4.56 -4.88 -6.07
N VAL A 162 5.22 -5.83 -5.40
CA VAL A 162 6.62 -5.66 -4.97
C VAL A 162 7.55 -5.64 -6.18
N LYS A 163 7.40 -6.56 -7.13
CA LYS A 163 8.23 -6.59 -8.34
C LYS A 163 7.98 -5.37 -9.22
N TYR A 164 6.73 -4.94 -9.34
CA TYR A 164 6.44 -3.73 -10.10
C TYR A 164 7.05 -2.49 -9.43
N GLY A 165 6.93 -2.36 -8.09
CA GLY A 165 7.59 -1.28 -7.35
C GLY A 165 9.11 -1.32 -7.44
N MET A 166 9.71 -2.52 -7.46
CA MET A 166 11.14 -2.71 -7.67
C MET A 166 11.62 -2.25 -9.06
N ILE A 167 10.78 -2.36 -10.10
CA ILE A 167 11.12 -1.89 -11.45
C ILE A 167 10.90 -0.39 -11.58
N SER A 168 9.85 0.15 -10.94
CA SER A 168 9.41 1.54 -11.13
C SER A 168 10.06 2.55 -10.20
N ASP A 169 10.60 2.14 -9.05
CA ASP A 169 11.18 3.03 -8.04
C ASP A 169 12.48 2.45 -7.45
N GLU A 170 13.63 3.04 -7.81
CA GLU A 170 14.96 2.61 -7.34
C GLU A 170 15.11 2.66 -5.81
N LYS A 171 14.46 3.62 -5.14
CA LYS A 171 14.53 3.75 -3.68
C LYS A 171 13.66 2.70 -3.01
N PHE A 172 12.52 2.37 -3.62
CA PHE A 172 11.72 1.23 -3.20
C PHE A 172 12.51 -0.07 -3.40
N TYR A 173 13.14 -0.25 -4.57
CA TYR A 173 14.01 -1.39 -4.87
C TYR A 173 15.05 -1.62 -3.77
N ALA A 174 15.80 -0.58 -3.40
CA ALA A 174 16.86 -0.68 -2.38
C ALA A 174 16.36 -1.22 -1.02
N LYS A 175 15.08 -1.00 -0.68
CA LYS A 175 14.45 -1.58 0.52
C LYS A 175 13.82 -2.93 0.27
N ALA A 176 13.25 -3.12 -0.93
CA ALA A 176 12.55 -4.33 -1.32
C ALA A 176 13.45 -5.55 -1.45
N VAL A 177 14.73 -5.36 -1.79
CA VAL A 177 15.71 -6.46 -1.84
C VAL A 177 15.73 -7.28 -0.53
N ASP A 178 15.52 -6.64 0.62
CA ASP A 178 15.55 -7.30 1.93
C ASP A 178 14.33 -8.19 2.22
N PHE A 179 13.22 -8.01 1.51
CA PHE A 179 11.95 -8.72 1.77
C PHE A 179 11.33 -9.34 0.51
N ALA A 180 11.94 -9.15 -0.66
CA ALA A 180 11.53 -9.77 -1.90
C ALA A 180 11.90 -11.25 -1.88
N LEU A 181 10.95 -12.10 -2.26
CA LEU A 181 11.11 -13.54 -2.26
C LEU A 181 11.21 -14.11 -3.67
N LEU A 182 12.15 -15.03 -3.84
CA LEU A 182 12.32 -15.89 -5.00
C LEU A 182 11.79 -17.28 -4.66
N LYS A 183 10.96 -17.84 -5.55
CA LYS A 183 10.44 -19.19 -5.41
C LYS A 183 11.27 -20.13 -6.30
N ASN A 184 11.81 -21.18 -5.73
CA ASN A 184 12.51 -22.20 -6.52
C ASN A 184 11.53 -23.25 -7.10
N THR A 185 12.06 -24.19 -7.89
CA THR A 185 11.28 -25.31 -8.48
C THR A 185 10.63 -26.22 -7.44
N ASN A 186 11.20 -26.29 -6.24
CA ASN A 186 10.69 -27.12 -5.14
C ASN A 186 9.64 -26.37 -4.30
N GLY A 187 9.28 -25.15 -4.69
CA GLY A 187 8.29 -24.32 -4.01
C GLY A 187 8.79 -23.59 -2.75
N ALA A 188 10.07 -23.68 -2.43
CA ALA A 188 10.68 -22.97 -1.30
C ALA A 188 10.97 -21.50 -1.65
N PHE A 189 10.79 -20.63 -0.66
CA PHE A 189 10.99 -19.18 -0.78
C PHE A 189 12.28 -18.71 -0.10
N PHE A 190 13.09 -17.97 -0.85
CA PHE A 190 14.35 -17.39 -0.41
C PHE A 190 14.34 -15.89 -0.64
N THR A 191 14.97 -15.11 0.24
CA THR A 191 15.32 -13.73 -0.11
C THR A 191 16.38 -13.72 -1.20
N ILE A 192 16.57 -12.58 -1.87
CA ILE A 192 17.63 -12.43 -2.88
C ILE A 192 19.00 -12.74 -2.27
N GLN A 193 19.26 -12.27 -1.04
CA GLN A 193 20.51 -12.53 -0.33
C GLN A 193 20.66 -14.02 0.01
N GLU A 194 19.64 -14.65 0.59
CA GLU A 194 19.67 -16.08 0.93
C GLU A 194 19.87 -16.96 -0.30
N TYR A 195 19.24 -16.60 -1.41
CA TYR A 195 19.44 -17.29 -2.67
C TYR A 195 20.88 -17.14 -3.14
N THR A 196 21.39 -15.90 -3.18
CA THR A 196 22.77 -15.60 -3.59
C THR A 196 23.80 -16.36 -2.76
N ASP A 197 23.63 -16.39 -1.43
CA ASP A 197 24.53 -17.12 -0.54
C ASP A 197 24.50 -18.63 -0.80
N LYS A 198 23.34 -19.19 -1.14
CA LYS A 198 23.17 -20.61 -1.45
C LYS A 198 23.77 -21.01 -2.80
N VAL A 199 23.67 -20.16 -3.83
CA VAL A 199 24.28 -20.43 -5.14
C VAL A 199 25.75 -20.02 -5.23
N ARG A 200 26.26 -19.22 -4.27
CA ARG A 200 27.66 -18.79 -4.26
C ARG A 200 28.64 -19.97 -4.27
N GLU A 201 28.30 -21.12 -3.69
CA GLU A 201 29.20 -22.29 -3.72
C GLU A 201 29.23 -23.01 -5.08
N THR A 202 28.21 -22.82 -5.92
CA THR A 202 28.03 -23.56 -7.17
C THR A 202 28.12 -22.70 -8.43
N GLN A 203 27.96 -21.39 -8.32
CA GLN A 203 27.86 -20.45 -9.45
C GLN A 203 28.82 -19.24 -9.35
N THR A 204 30.04 -19.47 -8.85
CA THR A 204 31.14 -18.50 -8.92
C THR A 204 32.02 -18.77 -10.12
N ASN A 205 32.31 -17.73 -10.90
CA ASN A 205 33.34 -17.79 -11.94
C ASN A 205 34.74 -17.64 -11.31
N LYS A 206 35.81 -17.86 -12.08
CA LYS A 206 37.22 -17.69 -11.69
C LYS A 206 37.59 -16.30 -11.14
N PHE A 207 36.69 -15.31 -11.26
CA PHE A 207 36.85 -13.94 -10.78
C PHE A 207 36.02 -13.64 -9.51
N ASP A 208 35.58 -14.66 -8.78
CA ASP A 208 34.75 -14.56 -7.57
C ASP A 208 33.43 -13.77 -7.72
N THR A 209 33.00 -13.54 -8.96
CA THR A 209 31.70 -12.94 -9.25
C THR A 209 30.65 -14.06 -9.27
N THR A 210 29.64 -13.97 -8.39
CA THR A 210 28.48 -14.86 -8.38
C THR A 210 27.52 -14.47 -9.49
N PHE A 211 27.20 -15.40 -10.39
CA PHE A 211 26.17 -15.22 -11.40
C PHE A 211 24.86 -15.85 -10.88
N ILE A 212 23.75 -15.15 -11.04
CA ILE A 212 22.41 -15.65 -10.69
C ILE A 212 21.71 -15.94 -12.03
N LEU A 213 21.51 -17.22 -12.34
CA LEU A 213 20.78 -17.69 -13.53
C LEU A 213 19.26 -17.63 -13.36
#